data_AF-A0A914JNJ2-F1
#
_entry.id   AF-A0A914JNJ2-F1
#
_cell.length_a   1.000
_cell.length_b   1.000
_cell.length_c   1.000
_cell.angle_alpha   90.00
_cell.angle_beta   90.00
_cell.angle_gamma   90.00
#
_symmetry.space_group_name_H-M   'P 1'
#
loop_
_entity.id
_entity.type
_entity.pdbx_description
1 polymer ?
#
loop_
_entity_poly.entity_id
_entity_poly.type
_entity_poly.pdbx_seq_one_letter_code
_entity_poly.pdbx_strand_id
1 'polypeptide(L)'
;MRIELDKLEVLFPFEHIYPEQYYYMVEVKKTLDASGHGLIEMPCGTGKTACLLSVIVAYMVRYPNRFQKLVYCSRTIPEIEKCVEELKHLFNYYEKMNG
;
A
#
# COMPACT_ATOMS: atom_id res chain seq x y z
N MET A 1 5.44 -1.27 11.28
CA MET A 1 6.33 -2.45 11.23
C MET A 1 6.98 -2.59 9.85
N ARG A 2 8.06 -3.37 9.72
CA ARG A 2 8.66 -3.76 8.42
C ARG A 2 8.16 -5.14 8.01
N ILE A 3 7.72 -5.29 6.77
CA ILE A 3 7.16 -6.53 6.22
C ILE A 3 7.93 -6.89 4.96
N GLU A 4 8.42 -8.12 4.87
CA GLU A 4 9.05 -8.62 3.65
C GLU A 4 8.00 -9.29 2.75
N LEU A 5 7.80 -8.74 1.56
CA LEU A 5 6.87 -9.21 0.53
C LEU A 5 7.64 -9.57 -0.74
N ASP A 6 8.01 -10.84 -0.91
CA ASP A 6 8.70 -11.33 -2.11
C ASP A 6 9.87 -10.41 -2.55
N LYS A 7 10.82 -10.15 -1.64
CA LYS A 7 11.99 -9.27 -1.81
C LYS A 7 11.67 -7.76 -1.92
N LEU A 8 10.45 -7.35 -1.59
CA LEU A 8 10.09 -5.95 -1.36
C LEU A 8 9.95 -5.71 0.15
N GLU A 9 10.77 -4.81 0.70
CA GLU A 9 10.59 -4.32 2.07
C GLU A 9 9.45 -3.29 2.06
N VAL A 10 8.37 -3.58 2.80
CA VAL A 10 7.22 -2.68 2.95
C VAL A 10 7.15 -2.16 4.37
N LEU A 11 7.18 -0.84 4.50
CA LEU A 11 6.87 -0.15 5.75
C LEU A 11 5.35 -0.05 5.88
N PHE A 12 4.81 -0.71 6.92
CA PHE A 12 3.39 -0.70 7.23
C PHE A 12 3.15 0.13 8.51
N PRO A 13 2.26 1.14 8.52
CA PRO A 13 2.22 2.16 9.58
C PRO A 13 1.43 1.71 10.83
N PHE A 14 1.26 0.40 11.02
CA PHE A 14 0.59 -0.18 12.17
C PHE A 14 1.48 -1.23 12.87
N GLU A 15 1.12 -1.57 14.09
CA GLU A 15 1.85 -2.53 14.94
C GLU A 15 1.56 -3.99 14.58
N HIS A 16 0.37 -4.25 14.03
CA HIS A 16 -0.09 -5.58 13.68
C HIS A 16 -0.63 -5.62 12.25
N ILE A 17 -0.38 -6.74 11.56
CA ILE A 17 -0.95 -7.07 10.26
C ILE A 17 -1.75 -8.37 10.37
N TYR A 18 -2.93 -8.38 9.75
CA TYR A 18 -3.76 -9.59 9.65
C TYR A 18 -3.35 -10.46 8.44
N PRO A 19 -3.54 -11.79 8.48
CA PRO A 19 -3.21 -12.67 7.37
C PRO A 19 -3.84 -12.23 6.04
N GLU A 20 -5.10 -11.79 6.04
CA GLU A 20 -5.82 -11.35 4.85
C GLU A 20 -5.21 -10.09 4.24
N GLN A 21 -4.70 -9.18 5.08
CA GLN A 21 -3.97 -7.99 4.63
C GLN A 21 -2.66 -8.39 3.96
N TYR A 22 -1.93 -9.35 4.53
CA TYR A 22 -0.69 -9.85 3.93
C TYR A 22 -0.95 -10.47 2.55
N TYR A 23 -1.95 -11.36 2.43
CA TYR A 23 -2.31 -11.96 1.15
C TYR A 23 -2.75 -10.92 0.12
N TYR A 24 -3.53 -9.92 0.53
CA TYR A 24 -3.90 -8.81 -0.34
C TYR A 24 -2.66 -8.08 -0.88
N MET A 25 -1.69 -7.78 -0.01
CA MET A 25 -0.46 -7.09 -0.41
C MET A 25 0.38 -7.91 -1.39
N VAL A 26 0.44 -9.24 -1.20
CA VAL A 26 1.11 -10.17 -2.14
C VAL A 26 0.47 -10.11 -3.53
N GLU A 27 -0.85 -10.19 -3.63
CA GLU A 27 -1.55 -10.18 -4.92
C GLU A 27 -1.46 -8.81 -5.63
N VAL A 28 -1.48 -7.71 -4.88
CA VAL A 28 -1.19 -6.37 -5.43
C VAL A 28 0.22 -6.33 -6.03
N LYS A 29 1.23 -6.81 -5.29
CA LYS A 29 2.62 -6.82 -5.73
C LYS A 29 2.83 -7.68 -6.98
N LYS A 30 2.22 -8.86 -7.05
CA LYS A 30 2.24 -9.71 -8.26
C LYS A 30 1.64 -8.99 -9.48
N THR A 31 0.55 -8.25 -9.29
CA THR A 31 -0.09 -7.47 -10.36
C THR A 31 0.84 -6.37 -10.88
N LEU A 32 1.55 -5.67 -9.97
CA LEU A 32 2.54 -4.64 -10.33
C LEU A 32 3.75 -5.24 -11.06
N ASP A 33 4.27 -6.38 -10.60
CA ASP A 33 5.40 -7.07 -11.23
C ASP A 33 5.07 -7.48 -12.68
N ALA A 34 3.87 -8.02 -12.90
CA ALA A 34 3.36 -8.43 -14.21
C ALA A 34 3.07 -7.25 -15.15
N SER A 35 3.04 -6.00 -14.64
CA SER A 35 2.69 -4.80 -15.41
C SER A 35 1.33 -4.92 -16.13
N GLY A 36 0.35 -5.52 -15.46
CA GLY A 36 -0.98 -5.82 -16.01
C GLY A 36 -2.14 -5.30 -15.15
N HIS A 37 -3.35 -5.71 -15.50
CA HIS A 37 -4.55 -5.39 -14.74
C HIS A 37 -4.85 -6.50 -13.72
N GLY A 38 -5.35 -6.12 -12.55
CA GLY A 38 -5.76 -7.04 -11.49
C GLY A 38 -7.14 -6.67 -10.94
N LEU A 39 -7.97 -7.68 -10.73
CA LEU A 39 -9.22 -7.56 -9.99
C LEU A 39 -9.03 -8.21 -8.63
N ILE A 40 -8.98 -7.41 -7.58
CA ILE A 40 -8.66 -7.87 -6.22
C ILE A 40 -9.80 -7.48 -5.28
N GLU A 41 -10.45 -8.49 -4.71
CA GLU A 41 -11.47 -8.31 -3.69
C GLU A 41 -10.85 -8.33 -2.29
N MET A 42 -11.28 -7.40 -1.44
CA MET A 42 -10.94 -7.37 -0.02
C MET A 42 -12.17 -6.93 0.76
N PRO A 43 -12.56 -7.63 1.84
CA PRO A 43 -13.76 -7.28 2.61
C PRO A 43 -13.65 -5.90 3.24
N CYS A 44 -14.79 -5.21 3.38
CA CYS A 44 -14.85 -3.87 3.98
C CYS A 44 -14.34 -3.87 5.44
N GLY A 45 -13.76 -2.75 5.86
CA GLY A 45 -13.34 -2.54 7.27
C GLY A 45 -11.99 -3.16 7.65
N THR A 46 -11.28 -3.81 6.72
CA THR A 46 -10.02 -4.53 6.98
C THR A 46 -8.75 -3.72 6.65
N GLY A 47 -8.86 -2.40 6.47
CA GLY A 47 -7.69 -1.54 6.22
C GLY A 47 -7.09 -1.67 4.80
N LYS A 48 -7.92 -1.98 3.80
CA LYS A 48 -7.54 -2.09 2.38
C LYS A 48 -6.69 -0.92 1.88
N THR A 49 -7.12 0.30 2.20
CA THR A 49 -6.48 1.52 1.72
C THR A 49 -5.02 1.61 2.22
N ALA A 50 -4.80 1.45 3.52
CA ALA A 50 -3.46 1.42 4.10
C ALA A 50 -2.58 0.32 3.52
N CYS A 51 -3.10 -0.89 3.32
CA CYS A 51 -2.36 -1.99 2.72
C CYS A 51 -1.93 -1.65 1.28
N LEU A 52 -2.86 -1.14 0.47
CA LEU A 52 -2.59 -0.74 -0.90
C LEU A 52 -1.53 0.36 -0.97
N LEU A 53 -1.71 1.44 -0.20
CA LEU A 53 -0.78 2.56 -0.18
C LEU A 53 0.62 2.13 0.26
N SER A 54 0.71 1.29 1.29
CA SER A 54 2.00 0.78 1.79
C SER A 54 2.77 0.00 0.73
N VAL A 55 2.10 -0.89 -0.02
CA VAL A 55 2.74 -1.66 -1.11
C VAL A 55 3.14 -0.76 -2.26
N ILE A 56 2.26 0.13 -2.70
CA ILE A 56 2.54 1.00 -3.85
C ILE A 56 3.71 1.93 -3.56
N VAL A 57 3.74 2.58 -2.39
CA VAL A 57 4.84 3.47 -2.01
C VAL A 57 6.16 2.70 -1.92
N ALA A 58 6.17 1.52 -1.29
CA ALA A 58 7.36 0.68 -1.23
C ALA A 58 7.84 0.27 -2.63
N TYR A 59 6.92 -0.09 -3.53
CA TYR A 59 7.23 -0.46 -4.90
C TYR A 59 7.80 0.72 -5.70
N MET A 60 7.26 1.93 -5.52
CA MET A 60 7.77 3.17 -6.10
C MET A 60 9.18 3.49 -5.65
N VAL A 61 9.47 3.36 -4.35
CA VAL A 61 10.79 3.60 -3.78
C VAL A 61 11.80 2.58 -4.31
N ARG A 62 11.41 1.30 -4.41
CA ARG A 62 12.28 0.22 -4.87
C ARG A 62 12.54 0.26 -6.38
N TYR A 63 11.57 0.69 -7.17
CA TYR A 63 11.59 0.66 -8.64
C TYR A 63 11.15 2.00 -9.27
N PRO A 64 11.87 3.11 -9.02
CA PRO A 64 11.46 4.46 -9.44
C PRO A 64 11.36 4.63 -10.97
N ASN A 65 12.06 3.79 -11.73
CA ASN A 65 12.02 3.81 -13.20
C ASN A 65 10.81 3.05 -13.79
N ARG A 66 10.11 2.22 -12.99
CA ARG A 66 8.98 1.39 -13.45
C ARG A 66 7.63 1.99 -13.06
N PHE A 67 7.53 2.65 -11.91
CA PHE A 67 6.28 3.22 -11.42
C PHE A 67 6.53 4.54 -10.70
N GLN A 68 6.05 5.65 -11.28
CA GLN A 68 6.35 7.01 -10.81
C GLN A 68 5.15 7.73 -10.20
N LYS A 69 3.92 7.29 -10.50
CA LYS A 69 2.69 7.99 -10.10
C LYS A 69 1.58 7.00 -9.83
N LEU A 70 0.95 7.15 -8.66
CA LEU A 70 -0.31 6.50 -8.31
C LEU A 70 -1.46 7.45 -8.61
N VAL A 71 -2.45 7.00 -9.37
CA VAL A 71 -3.76 7.65 -9.48
C VAL A 71 -4.76 6.80 -8.71
N TYR A 72 -5.29 7.35 -7.61
CA TYR A 72 -6.27 6.68 -6.77
C TYR A 72 -7.65 7.30 -6.99
N CYS A 73 -8.62 6.48 -7.41
CA CYS A 73 -9.98 6.92 -7.70
C CYS A 73 -10.93 6.35 -6.63
N SER A 74 -11.74 7.23 -6.03
CA SER A 74 -12.79 6.85 -5.09
C SER A 74 -14.14 7.42 -5.51
N ARG A 75 -15.24 6.90 -4.96
CA ARG A 75 -16.60 7.27 -5.36
C ARG A 75 -17.10 8.52 -4.64
N THR A 76 -16.66 8.76 -3.41
CA THR A 76 -17.17 9.86 -2.57
C THR A 76 -16.03 10.69 -1.98
N ILE A 77 -16.32 11.95 -1.65
CA ILE A 77 -15.36 12.87 -1.03
C ILE A 77 -14.83 12.34 0.32
N PRO A 78 -15.66 11.83 1.25
CA PRO A 78 -15.16 11.30 2.52
C PRO A 78 -14.18 10.14 2.36
N GLU A 79 -14.34 9.30 1.33
CA GLU A 79 -13.37 8.24 1.03
C GLU A 79 -12.02 8.81 0.56
N ILE A 80 -12.04 9.92 -0.21
CA ILE A 80 -10.83 10.63 -0.66
C ILE A 80 -10.11 11.24 0.53
N GLU A 81 -10.83 11.94 1.42
CA GLU A 81 -10.26 12.55 2.62
C GLU A 81 -9.57 11.51 3.50
N LYS A 82 -10.25 10.37 3.76
CA LYS A 82 -9.68 9.25 4.51
C LYS A 82 -8.44 8.67 3.85
N CYS A 83 -8.42 8.54 2.52
CA CYS A 83 -7.23 8.08 1.78
C CYS A 83 -6.04 9.03 1.97
N VAL A 84 -6.28 10.34 1.96
CA VAL A 84 -5.23 11.36 2.18
C VAL A 84 -4.71 11.30 3.61
N GLU A 85 -5.58 11.09 4.61
CA GLU A 85 -5.19 10.92 6.01
C GLU A 85 -4.32 9.67 6.20
N GLU A 86 -4.71 8.53 5.63
CA GLU A 86 -3.93 7.31 5.69
C GLU A 86 -2.57 7.46 5.00
N LEU A 87 -2.52 8.19 3.88
CA LEU A 87 -1.26 8.51 3.19
C LEU A 87 -0.36 9.40 4.05
N LYS A 88 -0.90 10.43 4.70
CA LYS A 88 -0.13 11.28 5.64
C LYS A 88 0.42 10.46 6.80
N HIS A 89 -0.38 9.54 7.35
CA HIS A 89 0.07 8.66 8.42
C HIS A 89 1.24 7.77 7.95
N LEU A 90 1.16 7.22 6.74
CA LEU A 90 2.24 6.46 6.12
C LEU A 90 3.51 7.32 5.95
N PHE A 91 3.40 8.54 5.42
CA PHE A 91 4.56 9.43 5.26
C PHE A 91 5.25 9.74 6.59
N ASN A 92 4.47 10.10 7.62
CA ASN A 92 5.02 10.34 8.96
C ASN A 92 5.72 9.09 9.52
N TYR A 93 5.22 7.89 9.19
CA TYR A 93 5.86 6.65 9.58
C TYR A 93 7.20 6.44 8.86
N TYR A 94 7.28 6.74 7.56
CA TYR A 94 8.53 6.73 6.79
C TYR A 94 9.56 7.71 7.36
N GLU A 95 9.17 8.94 7.69
CA GLU A 95 10.06 9.93 8.29
C GLU A 95 10.66 9.45 9.61
N LYS A 96 9.84 8.83 10.48
CA LYS A 96 10.30 8.26 11.75
C LYS A 96 11.22 7.04 11.59
N MET A 97 11.11 6.30 10.49
CA MET A 97 11.92 5.11 10.23
C MET A 97 13.24 5.42 9.52
N ASN A 98 13.32 6.56 8.82
CA ASN A 98 14.47 6.99 8.02
C ASN A 98 15.29 8.12 8.67
N GLY A 99 14.75 8.78 9.70
CA GLY A 99 15.47 9.71 10.57
C GLY A 99 16.14 9.00 11.73
#